data_AF-A0A800F4H2-F1
#
_entry.id   AF-A0A800F4H2-F1
#
_cell.length_a   1.000
_cell.length_b   1.000
_cell.length_c   1.000
_cell.angle_alpha   90.00
_cell.angle_beta   90.00
_cell.angle_gamma   90.00
#
_symmetry.space_group_name_H-M   'P 1'
#
loop_
_entity.id
_entity.type
_entity.pdbx_description
1 polymer ?
#
loop_
_entity_poly.entity_id
_entity_poly.type
_entity_poly.pdbx_seq_one_letter_code
_entity_poly.pdbx_strand_id
1 'polypeptide(L)'
;MHRGLPDDRRGLARAAEKVLARSGEVIEDEGDLFVWRESHGVGRTTVTVSGEEGHDVSIVADRTGHYLVHWFLGLLGWAGLSSVAPFSVDPLATVLMMLATPILLARPFWARSDRAARSKLDELAMELLGVADEASGED
;
A
#
# COMPACT_ATOMS: atom_id res chain seq x y z
N MET A 1 -23.91 9.39 -26.73
CA MET A 1 -22.54 8.96 -27.07
C MET A 1 -21.89 8.72 -25.72
N HIS A 2 -21.67 7.46 -25.34
CA HIS A 2 -20.98 7.12 -24.10
C HIS A 2 -19.48 7.25 -24.38
N ARG A 3 -18.84 8.29 -23.82
CA ARG A 3 -17.39 8.31 -23.65
C ARG A 3 -17.14 7.47 -22.39
N GLY A 4 -16.56 6.29 -22.58
CA GLY A 4 -16.08 5.46 -21.48
C GLY A 4 -14.69 5.93 -21.04
N LEU A 5 -14.09 5.20 -20.08
CA LEU A 5 -12.71 5.42 -19.63
C LEU A 5 -11.75 5.77 -20.77
N PRO A 6 -10.71 6.59 -20.52
CA PRO A 6 -9.67 6.88 -21.50
C PRO A 6 -9.21 5.59 -22.21
N ASP A 7 -9.19 5.62 -23.55
CA ASP A 7 -8.80 4.48 -24.40
C ASP A 7 -7.37 3.98 -24.08
N ASP A 8 -6.54 4.84 -23.44
CA ASP A 8 -5.18 4.49 -23.02
C ASP A 8 -5.10 3.76 -21.66
N ARG A 9 -5.81 2.62 -21.57
CA ARG A 9 -5.73 1.67 -20.45
C ARG A 9 -4.29 1.17 -20.21
N ARG A 10 -3.49 1.12 -21.28
CA ARG A 10 -2.06 0.77 -21.22
C ARG A 10 -1.25 1.90 -20.60
N GLY A 11 -1.61 3.15 -20.83
CA GLY A 11 -1.07 4.34 -20.17
C GLY A 11 -1.31 4.30 -18.67
N LEU A 12 -2.55 4.03 -18.23
CA LEU A 12 -2.89 3.89 -16.81
C LEU A 12 -2.09 2.77 -16.13
N ALA A 13 -2.01 1.59 -16.75
CA ALA A 13 -1.20 0.48 -16.23
C ALA A 13 0.29 0.86 -16.17
N ARG A 14 0.85 1.48 -17.21
CA ARG A 14 2.26 1.92 -17.23
C ARG A 14 2.56 2.99 -16.20
N ALA A 15 1.65 3.93 -15.99
CA ALA A 15 1.76 4.96 -14.96
C ALA A 15 1.80 4.31 -13.56
N ALA A 16 0.90 3.37 -13.30
CA ALA A 16 0.87 2.61 -12.06
C ALA A 16 2.17 1.81 -11.84
N GLU A 17 2.65 1.10 -12.87
CA GLU A 17 3.88 0.33 -12.80
C GLU A 17 5.12 1.20 -12.61
N LYS A 18 5.16 2.38 -13.26
CA LYS A 18 6.24 3.37 -13.16
C LYS A 18 6.34 3.93 -11.74
N VAL A 19 5.24 4.41 -11.17
CA VAL A 19 5.24 5.03 -9.83
C VAL A 19 5.49 3.99 -8.73
N LEU A 20 4.87 2.82 -8.84
CA LEU A 20 5.04 1.76 -7.85
C LEU A 20 6.34 0.98 -8.03
N ALA A 21 7.02 1.15 -9.17
CA ALA A 21 8.21 0.41 -9.59
C ALA A 21 8.02 -1.11 -9.55
N ARG A 22 6.80 -1.56 -9.90
CA ARG A 22 6.36 -2.96 -9.79
C ARG A 22 5.34 -3.27 -10.87
N SER A 23 5.41 -4.48 -11.42
CA SER A 23 4.40 -4.96 -12.34
C SER A 23 3.14 -5.41 -11.61
N GLY A 24 1.99 -5.20 -12.23
CA GLY A 24 0.70 -5.64 -11.71
C GLY A 24 -0.19 -6.19 -12.82
N GLU A 25 -1.31 -6.75 -12.41
CA GLU A 25 -2.30 -7.38 -13.28
C GLU A 25 -3.52 -6.48 -13.44
N VAL A 26 -4.06 -6.40 -14.66
CA VAL A 26 -5.36 -5.79 -14.94
C VAL A 26 -6.43 -6.86 -14.74
N ILE A 27 -7.39 -6.60 -13.86
CA ILE A 27 -8.34 -7.61 -13.37
C ILE A 27 -9.74 -7.41 -13.95
N GLU A 28 -10.16 -6.16 -14.10
CA GLU A 28 -11.42 -5.78 -14.72
C GLU A 28 -11.17 -4.58 -15.63
N ASP A 29 -11.83 -4.60 -16.79
CA ASP A 29 -11.60 -3.67 -17.89
C ASP A 29 -12.89 -3.45 -18.72
N GLU A 30 -14.05 -3.47 -18.05
CA GLU A 30 -15.35 -3.26 -18.67
C GLU A 30 -15.71 -1.77 -18.68
N GLY A 31 -15.89 -1.21 -19.89
CA GLY A 31 -16.52 0.09 -20.18
C GLY A 31 -16.03 1.30 -19.36
N ASP A 32 -16.54 1.41 -18.14
CA ASP A 32 -16.39 2.55 -17.23
C ASP A 32 -15.64 2.18 -15.93
N LEU A 33 -15.05 0.98 -15.87
CA LEU A 33 -14.24 0.50 -14.75
C LEU A 33 -12.89 -0.10 -15.20
N PHE A 34 -11.80 0.48 -14.69
CA PHE A 34 -10.44 -0.08 -14.80
C PHE A 34 -9.95 -0.48 -13.41
N VAL A 35 -9.55 -1.75 -13.26
CA VAL A 35 -8.96 -2.27 -12.02
C VAL A 35 -7.59 -2.84 -12.30
N TRP A 36 -6.56 -2.23 -11.72
CA TRP A 36 -5.19 -2.73 -11.71
C TRP A 36 -4.79 -3.14 -10.31
N ARG A 37 -4.06 -4.25 -10.19
CA ARG A 37 -3.64 -4.79 -8.90
C ARG A 37 -2.19 -5.23 -8.95
N GLU A 38 -1.42 -4.75 -8.01
CA GLU A 38 -0.10 -5.28 -7.68
C GLU A 38 -0.20 -6.05 -6.37
N SER A 39 0.31 -7.28 -6.37
CA SER A 39 0.45 -8.09 -5.17
C SER A 39 1.89 -8.48 -4.98
N HIS A 40 2.37 -8.38 -3.75
CA HIS A 40 3.70 -8.83 -3.37
C HIS A 40 3.65 -9.53 -2.02
N GLY A 41 4.73 -10.23 -1.67
CA GLY A 41 4.74 -11.12 -0.50
C GLY A 41 4.38 -10.49 0.86
N VAL A 42 4.30 -9.16 0.96
CA VAL A 42 3.99 -8.43 2.22
C VAL A 42 2.84 -7.44 2.09
N GLY A 43 2.11 -7.43 0.97
CA GLY A 43 1.03 -6.48 0.76
C GLY A 43 0.43 -6.52 -0.64
N ARG A 44 -0.56 -5.67 -0.85
CA ARG A 44 -1.27 -5.55 -2.12
C ARG A 44 -1.71 -4.12 -2.33
N THR A 45 -1.52 -3.60 -3.54
CA THR A 45 -2.05 -2.31 -3.96
C THR A 45 -3.09 -2.56 -5.04
N THR A 46 -4.30 -2.04 -4.86
CA THR A 46 -5.37 -2.06 -5.87
C THR A 46 -5.68 -0.63 -6.27
N VAL A 47 -5.60 -0.36 -7.55
CA VAL A 47 -5.98 0.90 -8.18
C VAL A 47 -7.29 0.64 -8.91
N THR A 48 -8.26 1.51 -8.70
CA THR A 48 -9.55 1.52 -9.39
C THR A 48 -9.73 2.89 -9.98
N VAL A 49 -9.96 2.94 -11.29
CA VAL A 49 -10.31 4.16 -12.02
C VAL A 49 -11.70 3.96 -12.58
N SER A 50 -12.61 4.89 -12.30
CA SER A 50 -14.00 4.80 -12.75
C SER A 50 -14.56 6.17 -13.19
N GLY A 51 -15.70 6.14 -13.87
CA GLY A 51 -16.43 7.33 -14.33
C GLY A 51 -16.22 7.61 -15.82
N GLU A 52 -17.16 8.35 -16.43
CA GLU A 52 -17.22 8.63 -17.89
C GLU A 52 -15.94 9.31 -18.45
N GLU A 53 -15.06 9.83 -17.59
CA GLU A 53 -13.77 10.44 -17.97
C GLU A 53 -12.60 10.00 -17.06
N GLY A 54 -12.76 8.97 -16.22
CA GLY A 54 -11.69 8.49 -15.33
C GLY A 54 -11.31 9.41 -14.16
N HIS A 55 -12.15 10.38 -13.81
CA HIS A 55 -11.90 11.33 -12.71
C HIS A 55 -11.98 10.71 -11.31
N ASP A 56 -12.64 9.56 -11.15
CA ASP A 56 -12.71 8.87 -9.87
C ASP A 56 -11.57 7.84 -9.76
N VAL A 57 -10.48 8.24 -9.10
CA VAL A 57 -9.35 7.37 -8.78
C VAL A 57 -9.41 6.94 -7.31
N SER A 58 -9.55 5.63 -7.09
CA SER A 58 -9.49 5.00 -5.77
C SER A 58 -8.27 4.10 -5.67
N ILE A 59 -7.47 4.30 -4.63
CA ILE A 59 -6.26 3.51 -4.39
C ILE A 59 -6.33 2.90 -3.01
N VAL A 60 -6.30 1.56 -2.95
CA VAL A 60 -6.34 0.79 -1.71
C VAL A 60 -5.03 0.02 -1.57
N ALA A 61 -4.26 0.36 -0.54
CA ALA A 61 -3.02 -0.34 -0.19
C ALA A 61 -3.22 -1.18 1.09
N ASP A 62 -3.25 -2.50 0.95
CA ASP A 62 -3.16 -3.44 2.06
C ASP A 62 -1.70 -3.61 2.47
N ARG A 63 -1.41 -3.21 3.72
CA ARG A 63 -0.06 -3.22 4.31
C ARG A 63 0.05 -4.11 5.53
N THR A 64 -0.92 -4.98 5.75
CA THR A 64 -0.95 -5.89 6.90
C THR A 64 0.34 -6.70 7.05
N GLY A 65 0.86 -7.22 5.93
CA GLY A 65 2.13 -7.96 5.93
C GLY A 65 3.33 -7.11 6.35
N HIS A 66 3.38 -5.83 5.97
CA HIS A 66 4.41 -4.91 6.45
C HIS A 66 4.31 -4.71 7.96
N TYR A 67 3.10 -4.56 8.51
CA TYR A 67 2.94 -4.37 9.95
C TYR A 67 3.40 -5.61 10.73
N LEU A 68 3.05 -6.79 10.22
CA LEU A 68 3.45 -8.09 10.78
C LEU A 68 4.98 -8.25 10.80
N VAL A 69 5.68 -7.91 9.71
CA VAL A 69 7.15 -7.99 9.63
C VAL A 69 7.81 -7.14 10.72
N HIS A 70 7.38 -5.88 10.87
CA HIS A 70 7.95 -5.00 11.90
C HIS A 70 7.63 -5.49 13.32
N TRP A 71 6.46 -6.10 13.53
CA TRP A 71 6.11 -6.70 14.82
C TRP A 71 7.05 -7.87 15.16
N PHE A 72 7.31 -8.78 14.21
CA PHE A 72 8.27 -9.87 14.42
C PHE A 72 9.69 -9.37 14.63
N LEU A 73 10.12 -8.31 13.92
CA LEU A 73 11.42 -7.68 14.19
C LEU A 73 11.49 -7.06 15.59
N GLY A 74 10.40 -6.44 16.05
CA GLY A 74 10.26 -5.96 17.42
C GLY A 74 10.36 -7.08 18.45
N LEU A 75 9.75 -8.25 18.17
CA LEU A 75 9.87 -9.45 19.00
C LEU A 75 11.30 -9.98 19.09
N LEU A 76 12.00 -10.08 17.95
CA LEU A 76 13.38 -10.53 17.90
C LEU A 76 14.30 -9.59 18.69
N GLY A 77 14.11 -8.27 18.52
CA GLY A 77 14.83 -7.27 19.30
C GLY A 77 14.56 -7.39 20.81
N TRP A 78 13.30 -7.60 21.18
CA TRP A 78 12.90 -7.81 22.58
C TRP A 78 13.47 -9.10 23.17
N ALA A 79 13.45 -10.21 22.43
CA ALA A 79 14.01 -11.49 22.86
C ALA A 79 15.53 -11.39 23.06
N GLY A 80 16.24 -10.70 22.15
CA GLY A 80 17.66 -10.40 22.30
C GLY A 80 17.94 -9.59 23.57
N LEU A 81 17.19 -8.51 23.81
CA LEU A 81 17.34 -7.68 25.01
C LEU A 81 17.02 -8.46 26.30
N SER A 82 16.02 -9.33 26.26
CA SER A 82 15.62 -10.17 27.39
C SER A 82 16.65 -11.23 27.75
N SER A 83 17.45 -11.69 26.78
CA SER A 83 18.50 -12.70 27.03
C SER A 83 19.68 -12.18 27.86
N VAL A 84 19.85 -10.86 27.94
CA VAL A 84 20.98 -10.21 28.64
C VAL A 84 20.56 -9.39 29.87
N ALA A 85 19.26 -9.27 30.13
CA ALA A 85 18.71 -8.47 31.22
C ALA A 85 18.02 -9.37 32.27
N PRO A 86 18.41 -9.31 33.55
CA PRO A 86 17.75 -10.06 34.60
C PRO A 86 16.42 -9.39 34.98
N PHE A 87 15.35 -9.81 34.32
CA PHE A 87 14.01 -9.33 34.62
C PHE A 87 13.31 -10.24 35.64
N SER A 88 13.25 -9.81 36.90
CA SER A 88 12.43 -10.46 37.95
C SER A 88 10.99 -9.95 37.87
N VAL A 89 10.27 -10.33 36.82
CA VAL A 89 8.86 -9.97 36.63
C VAL A 89 7.96 -11.18 36.70
N ASP A 90 6.76 -10.95 37.22
CA ASP A 90 5.68 -11.93 37.26
C ASP A 90 5.43 -12.55 35.86
N PRO A 91 5.07 -13.85 35.76
CA PRO A 91 4.84 -14.51 34.47
C PRO A 91 3.78 -13.82 33.62
N LEU A 92 2.72 -13.28 34.21
CA LEU A 92 1.68 -12.56 33.46
C LEU A 92 2.23 -11.25 32.91
N ALA A 93 3.00 -10.51 33.72
CA ALA A 93 3.65 -9.28 33.29
C ALA A 93 4.65 -9.53 32.15
N THR A 94 5.36 -10.66 32.19
CA THR A 94 6.29 -11.07 31.13
C THR A 94 5.57 -11.33 29.81
N VAL A 95 4.43 -12.04 29.84
CA VAL A 95 3.61 -12.29 28.64
C VAL A 95 3.05 -10.98 28.07
N LEU A 96 2.53 -10.09 28.93
CA LEU A 96 2.03 -8.79 28.50
C LEU A 96 3.13 -7.92 27.87
N MET A 97 4.34 -7.94 28.43
CA MET A 97 5.49 -7.24 27.82
C MET A 97 5.92 -7.88 26.50
N MET A 98 5.90 -9.20 26.36
CA MET A 98 6.17 -9.85 25.07
C MET A 98 5.15 -9.47 23.99
N LEU A 99 3.90 -9.16 24.35
CA LEU A 99 2.88 -8.71 23.39
C LEU A 99 2.98 -7.21 23.10
N ALA A 100 3.15 -6.38 24.13
CA ALA A 100 3.10 -4.93 24.02
C ALA A 100 4.41 -4.30 23.53
N THR A 101 5.56 -4.79 24.01
CA THR A 101 6.86 -4.20 23.69
C THR A 101 7.19 -4.24 22.19
N PRO A 102 6.95 -5.34 21.45
CA PRO A 102 7.15 -5.36 20.00
C PRO A 102 6.27 -4.34 19.27
N ILE A 103 5.03 -4.14 19.74
CA ILE A 103 4.13 -3.12 19.18
C ILE A 103 4.75 -1.74 19.38
N LEU A 104 5.20 -1.42 20.60
CA LEU A 104 5.83 -0.13 20.90
C LEU A 104 7.11 0.10 20.08
N LEU A 105 7.94 -0.94 19.93
CA LEU A 105 9.15 -0.88 19.11
C LEU A 105 8.84 -0.74 17.62
N ALA A 106 7.76 -1.36 17.13
CA ALA A 106 7.36 -1.32 15.72
C ALA A 106 6.65 -0.01 15.33
N ARG A 107 5.94 0.64 16.26
CA ARG A 107 5.18 1.90 16.00
C ARG A 107 5.93 2.97 15.21
N PRO A 108 7.17 3.37 15.54
CA PRO A 108 7.88 4.39 14.77
C PRO A 108 8.14 3.95 13.33
N PHE A 109 8.40 2.65 13.12
CA PHE A 109 8.60 2.10 11.79
C PHE A 109 7.30 2.03 10.99
N TRP A 110 6.18 1.66 11.61
CA TRP A 110 4.86 1.73 10.98
C TRP A 110 4.54 3.16 10.54
N ALA A 111 4.70 4.15 11.43
CA ALA A 111 4.45 5.55 11.09
C ALA A 111 5.35 6.05 9.95
N ARG A 112 6.64 5.67 9.94
CA ARG A 112 7.55 6.01 8.84
C ARG A 112 7.16 5.32 7.55
N SER A 113 6.83 4.04 7.62
CA SER A 113 6.37 3.23 6.50
C SER A 113 5.12 3.82 5.90
N ASP A 114 4.15 4.25 6.71
CA ASP A 114 2.88 4.83 6.26
C ASP A 114 3.06 6.18 5.60
N ARG A 115 3.93 7.04 6.14
CA ARG A 115 4.26 8.32 5.47
C ARG A 115 4.88 8.10 4.10
N ALA A 116 5.83 7.18 3.99
CA ALA A 116 6.49 6.87 2.72
C ALA A 116 5.55 6.22 1.71
N ALA A 117 4.59 5.42 2.16
CA ALA A 117 3.56 4.88 1.28
C ALA A 117 2.59 5.97 0.85
N ARG A 118 2.11 6.82 1.77
CA ARG A 118 1.16 7.89 1.46
C ARG A 118 1.70 8.83 0.39
N SER A 119 2.96 9.27 0.49
CA SER A 119 3.56 10.11 -0.54
C SER A 119 3.58 9.44 -1.92
N LYS A 120 3.83 8.12 -1.97
CA LYS A 120 3.79 7.36 -3.22
C LYS A 120 2.38 7.16 -3.76
N LEU A 121 1.39 7.00 -2.88
CA LEU A 121 -0.01 6.87 -3.27
C LEU A 121 -0.56 8.21 -3.78
N ASP A 122 -0.15 9.32 -3.18
CA ASP A 122 -0.49 10.67 -3.65
C ASP A 122 0.15 10.93 -5.03
N GLU A 123 1.42 10.56 -5.22
CA GLU A 123 2.11 10.62 -6.53
C GLU A 123 1.41 9.75 -7.57
N LEU A 124 1.00 8.54 -7.20
CA LEU A 124 0.27 7.62 -8.07
C LEU A 124 -1.08 8.21 -8.47
N ALA A 125 -1.82 8.80 -7.54
CA ALA A 125 -3.09 9.44 -7.85
C ALA A 125 -2.92 10.60 -8.85
N MET A 126 -1.91 11.45 -8.66
CA MET A 126 -1.64 12.58 -9.55
C MET A 126 -1.25 12.12 -10.96
N GLU A 127 -0.38 11.11 -11.09
CA GLU A 127 0.03 10.58 -12.39
C GLU A 127 -1.16 9.93 -13.13
N LEU A 128 -2.01 9.18 -12.43
CA LEU A 128 -3.19 8.55 -13.02
C LEU A 128 -4.23 9.58 -13.48
N LEU A 129 -4.45 10.63 -12.69
CA LEU A 129 -5.31 11.75 -13.08
C LEU A 129 -4.74 12.51 -14.28
N GLY A 130 -3.42 12.71 -14.33
CA GLY A 130 -2.76 13.34 -15.49
C GLY A 130 -2.95 12.55 -16.79
N VAL A 131 -2.79 11.23 -16.74
CA VAL A 131 -3.03 10.35 -17.90
C VAL A 131 -4.50 10.36 -18.33
N ALA A 132 -5.43 10.41 -17.36
CA ALA A 132 -6.86 10.50 -17.67
C ALA A 132 -7.24 11.84 -18.32
N ASP A 133 -6.67 12.95 -17.83
CA ASP A 133 -6.91 14.30 -18.35
C ASP A 133 -6.34 14.48 -19.78
N GLU A 134 -5.11 14.02 -20.03
CA GLU A 134 -4.48 14.06 -21.37
C GLU A 134 -5.30 13.30 -22.41
N ALA A 135 -5.86 12.15 -22.05
CA ALA A 135 -6.71 11.35 -22.93
C ALA A 135 -8.11 11.96 -23.17
N SER A 136 -8.55 12.89 -22.33
CA SER A 136 -9.85 13.58 -22.46
C SER A 136 -9.78 14.88 -23.28
N GLY A 137 -8.59 15.48 -23.40
CA GLY A 137 -8.37 16.78 -24.07
C GLY A 137 -8.06 16.71 -25.57
N GLU A 138 -8.09 15.53 -26.19
CA GLU A 138 -7.73 15.29 -27.61
C GLU A 138 -8.92 15.39 -28.60
N ASP A 139 -10.02 16.07 -28.24
CA ASP A 139 -11.20 16.32 -29.10
C ASP A 139 -11.32 17.77 -29.60
#